data_AF-A0A348PLI2-F1
#
_entry.id   AF-A0A348PLI2-F1
#
_cell.length_a   1.000
_cell.length_b   1.000
_cell.length_c   1.000
_cell.angle_alpha   90.00
_cell.angle_beta   90.00
_cell.angle_gamma   90.00
#
_symmetry.space_group_name_H-M   'P 1'
#
loop_
_entity.id
_entity.type
_entity.pdbx_description
1 polymer ?
#
loop_
_entity_poly.entity_id
_entity_poly.type
_entity_poly.pdbx_seq_one_letter_code
_entity_poly.pdbx_strand_id
1 'polypeptide(L)'
;MLVKRYLQIVFFLFTIAESSSAQEFNGNDIRNLPDGFHSVFWENGSKFYGEIFNGEFSGSGRMIWSDSSFYEGSWQNGMRHGRGQMVWKNGKEYRGKWKTDEMHGKGKMKYSNGDLYIGRWKDGKLNGKGKIKYENGEVWKGEFVNTKPQK
;
A
#
# COMPACT_ATOMS: atom_id res chain seq x y z
N MET A 1 25.31 -24.40 10.13
CA MET A 1 24.30 -23.73 10.98
C MET A 1 23.61 -22.67 10.12
N LEU A 2 22.56 -23.07 9.41
CA LEU A 2 21.71 -22.21 8.58
C LEU A 2 20.85 -21.35 9.51
N VAL A 3 20.97 -20.02 9.49
CA VAL A 3 19.82 -19.09 9.52
C VAL A 3 20.30 -17.73 9.03
N LYS A 4 19.83 -17.29 7.84
CA LYS A 4 19.53 -15.90 7.41
C LYS A 4 19.38 -15.87 5.88
N ARG A 5 18.33 -16.52 5.38
CA ARG A 5 17.86 -16.39 3.99
C ARG A 5 16.34 -16.33 3.99
N TYR A 6 15.77 -15.23 4.47
CA TYR A 6 14.37 -14.87 4.24
C TYR A 6 14.22 -13.35 4.32
N LEU A 7 14.71 -12.66 3.28
CA LEU A 7 14.25 -11.32 2.91
C LEU A 7 14.25 -11.19 1.37
N GLN A 8 13.70 -12.21 0.71
CA GLN A 8 13.42 -12.23 -0.72
C GLN A 8 11.95 -12.61 -0.89
N ILE A 9 11.04 -11.79 -0.38
CA ILE A 9 9.61 -11.97 -0.61
C ILE A 9 9.04 -10.57 -0.83
N VAL A 10 8.62 -10.30 -2.07
CA VAL A 10 8.07 -9.03 -2.62
C VAL A 10 9.10 -8.01 -3.17
N PHE A 11 10.15 -8.49 -3.83
CA PHE A 11 10.71 -7.82 -5.02
C PHE A 11 10.13 -8.48 -6.29
N PHE A 12 8.86 -8.89 -6.20
CA PHE A 12 8.18 -9.76 -7.14
C PHE A 12 7.55 -8.91 -8.24
N LEU A 13 8.14 -8.96 -9.42
CA LEU A 13 7.47 -8.80 -10.71
C LEU A 13 6.75 -7.46 -10.95
N PHE A 14 7.48 -6.36 -10.96
CA PHE A 14 7.27 -5.41 -12.05
C PHE A 14 8.39 -5.70 -13.05
N THR A 15 8.02 -6.48 -14.07
CA THR A 15 8.92 -6.98 -15.11
C THR A 15 9.71 -5.82 -15.69
N ILE A 16 11.02 -6.03 -15.84
CA ILE A 16 12.03 -5.17 -16.49
C ILE A 16 11.65 -4.83 -17.97
N ALA A 17 10.48 -5.27 -18.45
CA ALA A 17 9.98 -5.04 -19.80
C ALA A 17 9.22 -3.71 -19.96
N GLU A 18 8.61 -3.14 -18.92
CA GLU A 18 7.86 -1.88 -19.05
C GLU A 18 8.71 -0.64 -18.73
N SER A 19 9.79 -0.81 -17.95
CA SER A 19 10.73 0.28 -17.62
C SER A 19 11.50 0.82 -18.84
N SER A 20 11.54 0.10 -19.95
CA SER A 20 12.18 0.58 -21.19
C SER A 20 11.31 1.55 -21.99
N SER A 21 10.04 1.74 -21.63
CA SER A 21 9.10 2.65 -22.30
C SER A 21 8.58 3.79 -21.43
N ALA A 22 8.78 3.71 -20.12
CA ALA A 22 8.33 4.74 -19.19
C ALA A 22 9.14 6.02 -19.39
N GLN A 23 8.46 7.13 -19.67
CA GLN A 23 9.11 8.44 -19.70
C GLN A 23 9.54 8.80 -18.28
N GLU A 24 10.82 9.15 -18.12
CA GLU A 24 11.34 9.68 -16.86
C GLU A 24 11.01 11.16 -16.76
N PHE A 25 10.42 11.57 -15.64
CA PHE A 25 10.12 12.96 -15.34
C PHE A 25 10.72 13.35 -14.00
N ASN A 26 11.58 14.38 -14.01
CA ASN A 26 12.14 14.99 -12.81
C ASN A 26 11.43 16.33 -12.60
N GLY A 27 10.56 16.40 -11.61
CA GLY A 27 9.78 17.61 -11.36
C GLY A 27 8.64 17.41 -10.37
N ASN A 28 8.15 18.53 -9.83
CA ASN A 28 7.14 18.51 -8.77
C ASN A 28 5.69 18.53 -9.28
N ASP A 29 5.48 18.83 -10.58
CA ASP A 29 4.16 18.98 -11.19
C ASP A 29 3.93 17.96 -12.31
N ILE A 30 3.03 17.01 -12.07
CA ILE A 30 2.69 15.93 -13.01
C ILE A 30 1.50 16.26 -13.92
N ARG A 31 0.82 17.41 -13.70
CA ARG A 31 -0.50 17.68 -14.30
C ARG A 31 -0.48 17.78 -15.83
N ASN A 32 0.68 18.10 -16.40
CA ASN A 32 0.88 18.25 -17.84
C ASN A 32 1.56 17.03 -18.48
N LEU A 33 1.78 15.95 -17.72
CA LEU A 33 2.32 14.73 -18.30
C LEU A 33 1.26 14.10 -19.22
N PRO A 34 1.67 13.58 -20.41
CA PRO A 34 0.77 12.82 -21.26
C PRO A 34 0.17 11.63 -20.51
N ASP A 35 -1.03 11.21 -20.88
CA ASP A 35 -1.61 9.99 -20.34
C ASP A 35 -0.72 8.78 -20.65
N GLY A 36 -0.55 7.89 -19.67
CA GLY A 36 0.24 6.67 -19.82
C GLY A 36 1.11 6.36 -18.62
N PHE A 37 2.07 5.46 -18.80
CA PHE A 37 2.96 5.01 -17.74
C PHE A 37 4.19 5.92 -17.61
N HIS A 38 4.47 6.38 -16.39
CA HIS A 38 5.57 7.30 -16.09
C HIS A 38 6.43 6.83 -14.92
N SER A 39 7.70 7.25 -14.97
CA SER A 39 8.61 7.23 -13.82
C SER A 39 8.84 8.66 -13.34
N VAL A 40 8.23 9.05 -12.23
CA VAL A 40 8.33 10.41 -11.69
C VAL A 40 9.24 10.45 -10.47
N PHE A 41 10.12 11.45 -10.44
CA PHE A 41 11.07 11.71 -9.37
C PHE A 41 10.88 13.14 -8.85
N TRP A 42 10.67 13.27 -7.54
CA TRP A 42 10.52 14.56 -6.86
C TRP A 42 11.82 14.95 -6.14
N GLU A 43 12.04 16.25 -5.97
CA GLU A 43 13.23 16.81 -5.30
C GLU A 43 13.36 16.33 -3.84
N ASN A 44 12.24 16.06 -3.18
CA ASN A 44 12.24 15.53 -1.81
C ASN A 44 12.68 14.05 -1.72
N GLY A 45 12.99 13.41 -2.85
CA GLY A 45 13.40 12.01 -2.94
C GLY A 45 12.25 11.01 -3.11
N SER A 46 11.00 11.47 -3.15
CA SER A 46 9.84 10.62 -3.45
C SER A 46 9.85 10.20 -4.92
N LYS A 47 9.25 9.06 -5.22
CA LYS A 47 9.24 8.45 -6.54
C LYS A 47 7.90 7.80 -6.83
N PHE A 48 7.46 7.85 -8.07
CA PHE A 48 6.25 7.17 -8.53
C PHE A 48 6.54 6.42 -9.81
N TYR A 49 6.02 5.21 -9.91
CA TYR A 49 6.10 4.36 -11.09
C TYR A 49 4.69 3.85 -11.35
N GLY A 50 4.04 4.29 -12.42
CA GLY A 50 2.65 3.91 -12.65
C GLY A 50 1.96 4.73 -13.72
N GLU A 51 0.68 4.43 -13.89
CA GLU A 51 -0.17 5.13 -14.84
C GLU A 51 -0.58 6.52 -14.32
N ILE A 52 -0.48 7.51 -15.19
CA ILE A 52 -1.01 8.87 -15.01
C ILE A 52 -2.07 9.06 -16.09
N PHE A 53 -3.24 9.56 -15.69
CA PHE A 53 -4.33 9.86 -16.61
C PHE A 53 -5.01 11.15 -16.17
N ASN A 54 -5.22 12.08 -17.10
CA ASN A 54 -5.72 13.44 -16.81
C ASN A 54 -4.91 14.16 -15.72
N GLY A 55 -3.58 13.98 -15.72
CA GLY A 55 -2.69 14.62 -14.75
C GLY A 55 -2.77 14.06 -13.32
N GLU A 56 -3.40 12.90 -13.12
CA GLU A 56 -3.56 12.26 -11.81
C GLU A 56 -3.08 10.80 -11.84
N PHE A 57 -2.63 10.27 -10.69
CA PHE A 57 -2.33 8.85 -10.57
C PHE A 57 -3.58 8.00 -10.82
N SER A 58 -3.46 7.00 -11.69
CA SER A 58 -4.55 6.13 -12.10
C SER A 58 -4.05 4.69 -12.27
N GLY A 59 -4.96 3.77 -12.55
CA GLY A 59 -4.61 2.39 -12.89
C GLY A 59 -3.76 1.71 -11.82
N SER A 60 -2.66 1.09 -12.21
CA SER A 60 -1.68 0.48 -11.31
C SER A 60 -0.48 1.40 -11.10
N GLY A 61 0.03 1.46 -9.87
CA GLY A 61 1.24 2.22 -9.60
C GLY A 61 1.85 1.98 -8.23
N ARG A 62 3.10 2.41 -8.10
CA ARG A 62 3.90 2.35 -6.89
C ARG A 62 4.41 3.74 -6.52
N MET A 63 3.98 4.24 -5.37
CA MET A 63 4.51 5.45 -4.75
C MET A 63 5.52 5.06 -3.65
N ILE A 64 6.70 5.67 -3.68
CA ILE A 64 7.73 5.55 -2.66
C ILE A 64 7.94 6.96 -2.10
N TRP A 65 7.67 7.16 -0.82
CA TRP A 65 7.88 8.43 -0.16
C TRP A 65 9.34 8.57 0.31
N SER A 66 9.77 9.80 0.56
CA SER A 66 11.12 10.13 1.02
C SER A 66 11.52 9.48 2.36
N ASP A 67 10.54 9.07 3.16
CA ASP A 67 10.74 8.35 4.41
C ASP A 67 10.91 6.82 4.22
N SER A 68 10.97 6.36 2.97
CA SER A 68 11.00 4.96 2.53
C SER A 68 9.72 4.16 2.78
N SER A 69 8.64 4.80 3.24
CA SER A 69 7.30 4.20 3.15
C SER A 69 6.94 4.00 1.67
N PHE A 70 6.10 3.02 1.35
CA PHE A 70 5.62 2.85 -0.01
C PHE A 70 4.20 2.29 -0.06
N TYR A 71 3.51 2.63 -1.14
CA TYR A 71 2.26 2.03 -1.55
C TYR A 71 2.44 1.41 -2.92
N GLU A 72 1.90 0.20 -3.11
CA GLU A 72 1.84 -0.48 -4.39
C GLU A 72 0.44 -1.05 -4.57
N GLY A 73 -0.25 -0.63 -5.63
CA GLY A 73 -1.63 -1.04 -5.86
C GLY A 73 -2.35 -0.16 -6.87
N SER A 74 -3.68 -0.18 -6.79
CA SER A 74 -4.52 0.58 -7.70
C SER A 74 -4.69 2.03 -7.26
N TRP A 75 -4.71 2.93 -8.23
CA TRP A 75 -4.97 4.35 -8.06
C TRP A 75 -6.23 4.74 -8.83
N GLN A 76 -6.95 5.71 -8.30
CA GLN A 76 -8.08 6.32 -8.98
C GLN A 76 -8.17 7.78 -8.57
N ASN A 77 -8.09 8.67 -9.54
CA ASN A 77 -8.15 10.12 -9.35
C ASN A 77 -7.14 10.61 -8.30
N GLY A 78 -5.89 10.17 -8.43
CA GLY A 78 -4.81 10.53 -7.50
C GLY A 78 -4.85 9.83 -6.14
N MET A 79 -5.90 9.09 -5.81
CA MET A 79 -6.09 8.43 -4.51
C MET A 79 -5.87 6.93 -4.61
N ARG A 80 -5.40 6.31 -3.51
CA ARG A 80 -5.33 4.84 -3.41
C ARG A 80 -6.74 4.25 -3.48
N HIS A 81 -6.89 3.24 -4.32
CA HIS A 81 -8.17 2.58 -4.57
C HIS A 81 -7.99 1.07 -4.77
N GLY A 82 -9.08 0.33 -4.94
CA GLY A 82 -9.02 -1.07 -5.40
C GLY A 82 -8.30 -1.97 -4.41
N ARG A 83 -7.28 -2.69 -4.86
CA ARG A 83 -6.42 -3.51 -3.99
C ARG A 83 -5.02 -2.92 -3.96
N GLY A 84 -4.38 -2.97 -2.79
CA GLY A 84 -3.02 -2.50 -2.65
C GLY A 84 -2.36 -2.90 -1.34
N GLN A 85 -1.05 -2.69 -1.30
CA GLN A 85 -0.20 -2.86 -0.15
C GLN A 85 0.38 -1.50 0.25
N MET A 86 0.31 -1.17 1.54
CA MET A 86 1.05 -0.05 2.13
C MET A 86 2.05 -0.62 3.13
N VAL A 87 3.31 -0.18 3.04
CA VAL A 87 4.34 -0.42 4.06
C VAL A 87 4.79 0.93 4.57
N TRP A 88 4.70 1.11 5.89
CA TRP A 88 5.16 2.32 6.55
C TRP A 88 6.61 2.14 7.00
N LYS A 89 7.35 3.25 7.13
CA LYS A 89 8.72 3.30 7.63
C LYS A 89 8.95 2.52 8.93
N ASN A 90 7.96 2.49 9.82
CA ASN A 90 8.03 1.78 11.09
C ASN A 90 7.83 0.25 10.98
N GLY A 91 7.73 -0.30 9.77
CA GLY A 91 7.54 -1.73 9.52
C GLY A 91 6.09 -2.22 9.64
N LYS A 92 5.14 -1.33 9.95
CA LYS A 92 3.71 -1.62 9.80
C LYS A 92 3.41 -1.91 8.33
N GLU A 93 2.49 -2.83 8.06
CA GLU A 93 2.10 -3.22 6.71
C GLU A 93 0.61 -3.51 6.62
N TYR A 94 -0.04 -2.96 5.61
CA TYR A 94 -1.43 -3.27 5.26
C TYR A 94 -1.49 -3.87 3.86
N ARG A 95 -2.25 -4.97 3.71
CA ARG A 95 -2.66 -5.51 2.42
C ARG A 95 -4.16 -5.68 2.41
N GLY A 96 -4.85 -5.05 1.48
CA GLY A 96 -6.30 -5.14 1.44
C GLY A 96 -6.93 -4.25 0.39
N LYS A 97 -8.22 -3.98 0.58
CA LYS A 97 -8.94 -3.05 -0.29
C LYS A 97 -8.73 -1.61 0.19
N TRP A 98 -8.69 -0.70 -0.77
CA TRP A 98 -8.62 0.74 -0.55
C TRP A 98 -9.82 1.40 -1.23
N LYS A 99 -10.27 2.51 -0.66
CA LYS A 99 -11.29 3.37 -1.26
C LYS A 99 -10.97 4.80 -0.85
N THR A 100 -10.67 5.65 -1.83
CA THR A 100 -10.40 7.10 -1.62
C THR A 100 -9.41 7.31 -0.47
N ASP A 101 -8.22 6.70 -0.60
CA ASP A 101 -7.14 6.72 0.39
C ASP A 101 -7.37 6.02 1.73
N GLU A 102 -8.56 5.49 1.96
CA GLU A 102 -8.90 4.79 3.18
C GLU A 102 -8.84 3.27 3.03
N MET A 103 -8.31 2.58 4.05
CA MET A 103 -8.41 1.13 4.15
C MET A 103 -9.89 0.74 4.24
N HIS A 104 -10.30 -0.22 3.41
CA HIS A 104 -11.71 -0.58 3.24
C HIS A 104 -11.88 -2.09 3.01
N GLY A 105 -13.10 -2.60 3.12
CA GLY A 105 -13.42 -3.98 2.76
C GLY A 105 -12.64 -5.01 3.59
N LYS A 106 -12.13 -6.08 2.97
CA LYS A 106 -11.31 -7.09 3.66
C LYS A 106 -9.83 -6.71 3.56
N GLY A 107 -9.10 -6.82 4.66
CA GLY A 107 -7.67 -6.54 4.69
C GLY A 107 -6.93 -7.21 5.84
N LYS A 108 -5.61 -7.25 5.72
CA LYS A 108 -4.66 -7.79 6.68
C LYS A 108 -3.71 -6.66 7.08
N MET A 109 -3.61 -6.37 8.37
CA MET A 109 -2.67 -5.41 8.95
C MET A 109 -1.68 -6.15 9.83
N LYS A 110 -0.39 -6.03 9.52
CA LYS A 110 0.71 -6.39 10.41
C LYS A 110 1.19 -5.12 11.11
N TYR A 111 1.16 -5.11 12.42
CA TYR A 111 1.63 -4.00 13.23
C TYR A 111 3.13 -4.14 13.49
N SER A 112 3.78 -3.02 13.84
CA SER A 112 5.23 -2.98 14.11
C SER A 112 5.64 -3.81 15.33
N ASN A 113 4.71 -4.04 16.26
CA ASN A 113 4.88 -4.91 17.43
C ASN A 113 4.61 -6.40 17.13
N GLY A 114 4.55 -6.81 15.85
CA GLY A 114 4.32 -8.21 15.47
C GLY A 114 2.85 -8.66 15.44
N ASP A 115 1.93 -7.88 16.04
CA ASP A 115 0.50 -8.21 16.01
C ASP A 115 -0.06 -8.23 14.59
N LEU A 116 -1.09 -9.06 14.40
CA LEU A 116 -1.71 -9.26 13.10
C LEU A 116 -3.23 -9.17 13.20
N TYR A 117 -3.82 -8.19 12.52
CA TYR A 117 -5.26 -8.14 12.28
C TYR A 117 -5.61 -8.69 10.89
N ILE A 118 -6.62 -9.55 10.82
CA ILE A 118 -7.25 -9.99 9.57
C ILE A 118 -8.75 -9.77 9.75
N GLY A 119 -9.34 -8.92 8.93
CA GLY A 119 -10.77 -8.67 9.05
C GLY A 119 -11.27 -7.58 8.14
N ARG A 120 -12.43 -7.05 8.50
CA ARG A 120 -13.09 -6.00 7.75
C ARG A 120 -12.64 -4.61 8.21
N TRP A 121 -12.60 -3.69 7.25
CA TRP A 121 -12.22 -2.30 7.37
C TRP A 121 -13.30 -1.42 6.76
N LYS A 122 -13.50 -0.25 7.34
CA LYS A 122 -14.34 0.81 6.80
C LYS A 122 -13.73 2.14 7.23
N ASP A 123 -13.46 3.00 6.24
CA ASP A 123 -12.97 4.37 6.43
C ASP A 123 -11.77 4.42 7.40
N GLY A 124 -10.78 3.57 7.12
CA GLY A 124 -9.53 3.49 7.88
C GLY A 124 -9.62 2.74 9.21
N LYS A 125 -10.82 2.29 9.63
CA LYS A 125 -11.09 1.69 10.95
C LYS A 125 -11.46 0.22 10.85
N LEU A 126 -11.14 -0.56 11.89
CA LEU A 126 -11.64 -1.94 11.99
C LEU A 126 -13.16 -1.90 12.11
N ASN A 127 -13.87 -2.66 11.27
CA ASN A 127 -15.34 -2.60 11.24
C ASN A 127 -15.94 -3.90 10.72
N GLY A 128 -16.79 -4.56 11.50
CA GLY A 128 -17.31 -5.90 11.25
C GLY A 128 -16.41 -7.02 11.81
N LYS A 129 -16.61 -8.25 11.33
CA LYS A 129 -15.87 -9.43 11.81
C LYS A 129 -14.37 -9.33 11.53
N GLY A 130 -13.57 -9.70 12.53
CA GLY A 130 -12.11 -9.73 12.44
C GLY A 130 -11.46 -10.69 13.45
N LYS A 131 -10.17 -10.92 13.24
CA LYS A 131 -9.30 -11.73 14.09
C LYS A 131 -8.01 -10.96 14.35
N ILE A 132 -7.61 -10.85 15.61
CA ILE A 132 -6.28 -10.40 16.01
C ILE A 132 -5.49 -11.64 16.42
N LYS A 133 -4.30 -11.81 15.87
CA LYS A 133 -3.28 -12.73 16.37
C LYS A 133 -2.18 -11.87 16.98
N TYR A 134 -2.00 -11.97 18.28
CA TYR A 134 -0.96 -11.24 19.00
C TYR A 134 0.40 -11.91 18.80
N GLU A 135 1.47 -11.16 19.00
CA GLU A 135 2.84 -11.68 18.88
C GLU A 135 3.10 -12.88 19.82
N ASN A 136 2.52 -12.86 21.03
CA ASN A 136 2.58 -13.94 22.01
C ASN A 136 1.85 -15.25 21.57
N GLY A 137 1.16 -15.23 20.42
CA GLY A 137 0.42 -16.36 19.87
C GLY A 137 -1.07 -16.39 20.24
N GLU A 138 -1.52 -15.55 21.17
CA GLU A 138 -2.93 -15.43 21.53
C GLU A 138 -3.76 -14.98 20.33
N VAL A 139 -4.99 -15.45 20.29
CA VAL A 139 -5.92 -15.16 19.21
C VAL A 139 -7.23 -14.64 19.78
N TRP A 140 -7.57 -13.43 19.38
CA TRP A 140 -8.90 -12.86 19.60
C TRP A 140 -9.71 -12.88 18.31
N LYS A 141 -10.99 -13.20 18.40
CA LYS A 141 -11.95 -13.15 17.29
C LYS A 141 -13.22 -12.48 17.77
N GLY A 142 -13.79 -11.61 16.95
CA GLY A 142 -15.03 -10.93 17.27
C GLY A 142 -15.38 -9.88 16.22
N GLU A 143 -16.29 -8.99 16.60
CA GLU A 143 -16.71 -7.88 15.75
C GLU A 143 -16.15 -6.56 16.26
N PHE A 144 -15.91 -5.64 15.32
CA PHE A 144 -15.48 -4.28 15.61
C PHE A 144 -16.49 -3.27 15.09
N VAL A 145 -16.67 -2.16 15.81
CA VAL A 145 -17.33 -0.96 15.32
C VAL A 145 -16.40 0.20 15.57
N ASN A 146 -15.93 0.84 14.49
CA ASN A 146 -15.01 1.97 14.55
C ASN A 146 -13.78 1.68 15.42
N THR A 147 -13.12 0.55 15.17
CA THR A 147 -11.93 0.07 15.90
C THR A 147 -12.21 -0.44 17.32
N LYS A 148 -13.42 -0.27 17.87
CA LYS A 148 -13.78 -0.78 19.20
C LYS A 148 -14.30 -2.22 19.10
N PRO A 149 -13.73 -3.19 19.83
CA PRO A 149 -14.27 -4.55 19.89
C PRO A 149 -15.66 -4.53 20.52
N GLN A 150 -16.57 -5.35 20.00
CA GLN A 150 -17.92 -5.52 20.53
C GLN A 150 -17.96 -6.73 21.49
N LYS A 151 -18.80 -6.63 22.53
CA LYS A 151 -19.11 -7.74 23.44
C LYS A 151 -20.18 -8.64 22.85
#